data_AF-O76592-F1
#
_entry.id   AF-O76592-F1
#
_cell.length_a   1.000
_cell.length_b   1.000
_cell.length_c   1.000
_cell.angle_alpha   90.00
_cell.angle_beta   90.00
_cell.angle_gamma   90.00
#
_symmetry.space_group_name_H-M   'P 1'
#
loop_
_entity.id
_entity.type
_entity.pdbx_description
1 polymer ?
#
loop_
_entity_poly.entity_id
_entity_poly.type
_entity_poly.pdbx_seq_one_letter_code
_entity_poly.pdbx_strand_id
1 'polypeptide(L)'
;MMTTIVMESTTEKVCEASSDACPKLETMFDATPQIVEIDGCQDITCPGNAVPYLVATFPASEIEPFYPMDVVNPFNVIPPSTISGSVIDYYGKICDGGVWKFTKYPDGIHVNDSDTIMGEDGSLTGKKSTLLVVTWYGFC
;
A
#
# COMPACT_ATOMS: atom_id res chain seq x y z
N MET A 1 -8.20 -12.04 52.69
CA MET A 1 -7.71 -12.46 51.37
C MET A 1 -6.98 -11.28 50.74
N MET A 2 -5.74 -11.44 50.29
CA MET A 2 -5.04 -10.39 49.52
C MET A 2 -5.59 -10.41 48.10
N THR A 3 -6.13 -9.30 47.63
CA THR A 3 -6.59 -9.14 46.25
C THR A 3 -5.37 -8.78 45.39
N THR A 4 -4.83 -9.74 44.66
CA THR A 4 -3.83 -9.47 43.63
C THR A 4 -4.53 -8.79 42.47
N ILE A 5 -4.29 -7.49 42.29
CA ILE A 5 -4.72 -6.77 41.10
C ILE A 5 -3.71 -7.15 40.01
N VAL A 6 -4.15 -7.97 39.06
CA VAL A 6 -3.42 -8.14 37.80
C VAL A 6 -3.51 -6.78 37.11
N MET A 7 -2.39 -6.06 37.01
CA MET A 7 -2.27 -4.98 36.03
C MET A 7 -2.30 -5.67 34.67
N GLU A 8 -3.49 -5.83 34.10
CA GLU A 8 -3.61 -6.12 32.68
C GLU A 8 -2.93 -4.93 31.99
N SER A 9 -1.76 -5.18 31.39
CA SER A 9 -1.20 -4.20 30.47
C SER A 9 -2.20 -4.14 29.33
N THR A 10 -3.14 -3.19 29.39
CA THR A 10 -3.82 -2.72 28.20
C THR A 10 -2.71 -2.16 27.33
N THR A 11 -2.18 -2.99 26.42
CA THR A 11 -1.33 -2.54 25.33
C THR A 11 -2.22 -1.58 24.54
N GLU A 12 -2.14 -0.30 24.89
CA GLU A 12 -2.88 0.75 24.22
C GLU A 12 -2.46 0.69 22.75
N LYS A 13 -3.39 0.26 21.90
CA LYS A 13 -3.09 0.04 20.50
C LYS A 13 -2.77 1.39 19.86
N VAL A 14 -1.58 1.50 19.30
CA VAL A 14 -1.14 2.72 18.63
C VAL A 14 -1.59 2.65 17.18
N CYS A 15 -2.60 3.44 16.82
CA CYS A 15 -2.93 3.68 15.41
C CYS A 15 -1.82 4.51 14.77
N GLU A 16 -1.53 4.27 13.50
CA GLU A 16 -0.54 5.09 12.80
C GLU A 16 -1.00 6.55 12.81
N ALA A 17 -0.12 7.44 13.29
CA ALA A 17 -0.37 8.87 13.24
C ALA A 17 -0.30 9.32 11.77
N SER A 18 -1.29 10.12 11.36
CA SER A 18 -1.20 10.86 10.10
C SER A 18 0.06 11.73 10.13
N SER A 19 0.87 11.66 9.08
CA SER A 19 2.02 12.56 8.91
C SER A 19 1.54 13.89 8.36
N ASP A 20 1.82 14.99 9.06
CA ASP A 20 1.59 16.36 8.54
C ASP A 20 2.50 16.68 7.33
N ALA A 21 3.53 15.87 7.09
CA ALA A 21 4.45 16.07 5.98
C ALA A 21 3.90 15.55 4.63
N CYS A 22 2.93 14.64 4.64
CA CYS A 22 2.34 14.10 3.42
C CYS A 22 0.87 14.53 3.27
N PRO A 23 0.36 14.60 2.03
CA PRO A 23 -1.06 14.83 1.83
C PRO A 23 -1.89 13.72 2.49
N LYS A 24 -3.14 14.04 2.80
CA LYS A 24 -4.15 13.08 3.20
C LYS A 24 -4.17 11.87 2.25
N LEU A 25 -3.98 10.66 2.77
CA LEU A 25 -3.87 9.46 1.93
C LEU A 25 -5.14 9.21 1.09
N GLU A 26 -6.31 9.59 1.61
CA GLU A 26 -7.58 9.50 0.89
C GLU A 26 -7.59 10.29 -0.42
N THR A 27 -6.74 11.31 -0.57
CA THR A 27 -6.63 12.10 -1.81
C THR A 27 -5.81 11.40 -2.89
N MET A 28 -5.19 10.26 -2.58
CA MET A 28 -4.43 9.46 -3.53
C MET A 28 -5.28 8.43 -4.28
N PHE A 29 -6.55 8.26 -3.91
CA PHE A 29 -7.47 7.32 -4.55
C PHE A 29 -8.17 7.94 -5.76
N ASP A 30 -8.30 7.18 -6.85
CA ASP A 30 -8.95 7.62 -8.11
C ASP A 30 -10.48 7.78 -7.98
N ALA A 31 -11.05 7.20 -6.93
CA ALA A 31 -12.44 7.44 -6.55
C ALA A 31 -12.55 7.44 -5.01
N THR A 32 -13.69 7.89 -4.50
CA THR A 32 -13.89 8.02 -3.05
C THR A 32 -13.70 6.67 -2.33
N PRO A 33 -12.68 6.54 -1.45
CA PRO A 33 -12.54 5.34 -0.65
C PRO A 33 -13.53 5.35 0.52
N GLN A 34 -13.60 4.23 1.23
CA GLN A 34 -14.34 4.08 2.48
C GLN A 34 -13.39 4.15 3.67
N ILE A 35 -13.83 4.78 4.74
CA ILE A 35 -13.17 4.71 6.04
C ILE A 35 -13.82 3.59 6.83
N VAL A 36 -13.01 2.63 7.27
CA VAL A 36 -13.45 1.50 8.09
C VAL A 36 -12.63 1.44 9.37
N GLU A 37 -13.17 0.80 10.39
CA GLU A 37 -12.40 0.48 11.59
C GLU A 37 -11.78 -0.91 11.39
N ILE A 38 -10.47 -0.96 11.18
CA ILE A 38 -9.72 -2.21 11.24
C ILE A 38 -9.03 -2.20 12.57
N ASP A 39 -9.31 -3.21 13.39
CA ASP A 39 -8.47 -3.50 14.53
C ASP A 39 -8.49 -2.38 15.60
N GLY A 40 -9.53 -1.54 15.64
CA GLY A 40 -9.66 -0.36 16.50
C GLY A 40 -9.08 0.94 15.93
N CYS A 41 -8.55 0.90 14.71
CA CYS A 41 -7.98 2.05 14.01
C CYS A 41 -8.78 2.38 12.76
N GLN A 42 -8.90 3.68 12.46
CA GLN A 42 -9.46 4.11 11.17
C GLN A 42 -8.48 3.78 10.05
N ASP A 43 -8.99 3.13 9.03
CA ASP A 43 -8.25 2.73 7.85
C ASP A 43 -9.04 3.00 6.57
N ILE A 44 -8.34 3.01 5.45
CA ILE A 44 -8.88 3.34 4.14
C ILE A 44 -8.98 2.06 3.30
N THR A 45 -10.18 1.78 2.79
CA THR A 45 -10.47 0.64 1.90
C THR A 45 -11.21 1.09 0.65
N CYS A 46 -11.16 0.31 -0.41
CA CYS A 46 -11.98 0.54 -1.59
C CYS A 46 -13.44 0.11 -1.35
N PRO A 47 -14.42 0.71 -2.06
CA PRO A 47 -15.81 0.32 -1.99
C PRO A 47 -16.05 -1.16 -2.29
N GLY A 48 -16.96 -1.78 -1.54
CA GLY A 48 -17.38 -3.17 -1.79
C GLY A 48 -16.31 -4.23 -1.52
N ASN A 49 -15.29 -3.90 -0.71
CA ASN A 49 -14.12 -4.75 -0.45
C ASN A 49 -13.30 -5.06 -1.72
N ALA A 50 -13.35 -4.19 -2.74
CA ALA A 50 -12.46 -4.30 -3.87
C ALA A 50 -11.00 -4.17 -3.41
N VAL A 51 -10.07 -4.86 -4.08
CA VAL A 51 -8.66 -4.76 -3.71
C VAL A 51 -7.97 -3.71 -4.58
N PRO A 52 -7.33 -2.69 -3.98
CA PRO A 52 -6.66 -1.65 -4.74
C PRO A 52 -5.36 -2.12 -5.40
N TYR A 53 -5.13 -1.69 -6.63
CA TYR A 53 -3.83 -1.57 -7.26
C TYR A 53 -3.16 -0.26 -6.83
N LEU A 54 -1.87 -0.31 -6.55
CA LEU A 54 -1.03 0.88 -6.39
C LEU A 54 -0.30 1.10 -7.70
N VAL A 55 -0.45 2.29 -8.27
CA VAL A 55 0.21 2.66 -9.50
C VAL A 55 1.44 3.49 -9.20
N ALA A 56 2.54 3.23 -9.90
CA ALA A 56 3.74 4.06 -9.89
C ALA A 56 4.40 4.08 -11.27
N THR A 57 5.46 4.88 -11.41
CA THR A 57 6.26 4.96 -12.64
C THR A 57 7.72 4.64 -12.31
N PHE A 58 8.42 4.01 -13.25
CA PHE A 58 9.84 3.69 -13.09
C PHE A 58 10.72 4.92 -12.80
N PRO A 59 10.54 6.09 -13.46
CA PRO A 59 11.32 7.28 -13.14
C PRO A 59 11.13 7.83 -11.71
N ALA A 60 10.03 7.47 -11.05
CA ALA A 60 9.73 7.85 -9.67
C ALA A 60 9.91 6.67 -8.68
N SER A 61 10.71 5.67 -9.07
CA SER A 61 10.97 4.43 -8.34
C SER A 61 12.47 4.10 -8.30
N GLU A 62 12.86 3.30 -7.31
CA GLU A 62 14.17 2.63 -7.24
C GLU A 62 14.18 1.26 -7.96
N ILE A 63 13.05 0.89 -8.57
CA ILE A 63 12.89 -0.27 -9.43
C ILE A 63 13.24 0.13 -10.86
N GLU A 64 14.11 -0.67 -11.49
CA GLU A 64 14.46 -0.50 -12.90
C GLU A 64 13.51 -1.31 -13.77
N PRO A 65 13.12 -0.80 -14.95
CA PRO A 65 12.29 -1.56 -15.89
C PRO A 65 13.07 -2.75 -16.45
N PHE A 66 12.41 -3.90 -16.59
CA PHE A 66 13.02 -5.12 -17.14
C PHE A 66 13.34 -4.99 -18.63
N TYR A 67 12.47 -4.29 -19.37
CA TYR A 67 12.71 -3.89 -20.74
C TYR A 67 12.90 -2.37 -20.81
N PRO A 68 13.91 -1.85 -21.52
CA PRO A 68 14.15 -0.40 -21.60
C PRO A 68 12.94 0.42 -22.06
N MET A 69 12.07 -0.17 -22.88
CA MET A 69 10.84 0.45 -23.38
C MET A 69 9.76 0.65 -22.31
N ASP A 70 9.80 -0.08 -21.20
CA ASP A 70 8.79 0.02 -20.15
C ASP A 70 8.95 1.27 -19.27
N VAL A 71 10.07 1.99 -19.39
CA VAL A 71 10.34 3.21 -18.60
C VAL A 71 9.25 4.28 -18.73
N VAL A 72 8.53 4.29 -19.86
CA VAL A 72 7.43 5.24 -20.12
C VAL A 72 6.08 4.76 -19.60
N ASN A 73 5.96 3.48 -19.26
CA ASN A 73 4.72 2.87 -18.79
C ASN A 73 4.64 2.94 -17.27
N PRO A 74 3.45 3.19 -16.70
CA PRO A 74 3.23 2.92 -15.30
C PRO A 74 3.31 1.41 -15.05
N PHE A 75 3.67 1.05 -13.83
CA PHE A 75 3.52 -0.31 -13.32
C PHE A 75 2.53 -0.29 -12.15
N ASN A 76 1.82 -1.39 -11.99
CA ASN A 76 0.96 -1.60 -10.83
C ASN A 76 1.60 -2.61 -9.89
N VAL A 77 1.45 -2.39 -8.59
CA VAL A 77 1.72 -3.41 -7.59
C VAL A 77 0.54 -4.35 -7.51
N ILE A 78 0.83 -5.64 -7.56
CA ILE A 78 -0.21 -6.66 -7.53
C ILE A 78 -0.88 -6.65 -6.15
N PRO A 79 -2.22 -6.55 -6.09
CA PRO A 79 -2.95 -6.64 -4.85
C PRO A 79 -2.98 -8.04 -4.25
N PRO A 80 -3.15 -8.16 -2.93
CA PRO A 80 -3.45 -9.46 -2.34
C PRO A 80 -4.78 -9.99 -2.89
N SER A 81 -4.91 -11.31 -3.01
CA SER A 81 -6.16 -11.94 -3.46
C SER A 81 -7.35 -11.69 -2.52
N THR A 82 -7.08 -11.42 -1.24
CA THR A 82 -8.10 -11.15 -0.22
C THR A 82 -7.61 -10.08 0.75
N ILE A 83 -8.56 -9.32 1.31
CA ILE A 83 -8.30 -8.29 2.31
C ILE A 83 -8.51 -8.91 3.70
N SER A 84 -7.46 -9.00 4.52
CA SER A 84 -7.54 -9.47 5.92
C SER A 84 -7.05 -8.44 6.94
N GLY A 85 -6.81 -7.20 6.51
CA GLY A 85 -6.32 -6.10 7.34
C GLY A 85 -6.16 -4.82 6.52
N SER A 86 -5.27 -3.92 6.96
CA SER A 86 -4.95 -2.72 6.20
C SER A 86 -4.36 -3.07 4.84
N VAL A 87 -5.09 -2.75 3.77
CA VAL A 87 -4.57 -2.98 2.43
C VAL A 87 -3.39 -2.06 2.14
N ILE A 88 -3.37 -0.84 2.67
CA ILE A 88 -2.27 0.07 2.38
C ILE A 88 -0.99 -0.34 3.15
N ASP A 89 -1.11 -0.91 4.35
CA ASP A 89 0.06 -1.43 5.09
C ASP A 89 0.71 -2.65 4.43
N TYR A 90 -0.07 -3.42 3.67
CA TYR A 90 0.43 -4.53 2.86
C TYR A 90 1.61 -4.10 1.98
N TYR A 91 1.54 -2.89 1.43
CA TYR A 91 2.56 -2.31 0.56
C TYR A 91 3.71 -1.59 1.30
N GLY A 92 3.69 -1.59 2.65
CA GLY A 92 4.71 -0.92 3.44
C GLY A 92 4.77 0.58 3.15
N LYS A 93 3.62 1.24 3.28
CA LYS A 93 3.47 2.69 3.05
C LYS A 93 4.40 3.48 3.96
N ILE A 94 5.03 4.51 3.39
CA ILE A 94 5.85 5.48 4.12
C ILE A 94 5.60 6.89 3.58
N CYS A 95 5.76 7.88 4.45
CA CYS A 95 5.85 9.28 4.05
C CYS A 95 7.33 9.69 4.03
N ASP A 96 7.90 9.92 2.84
CA ASP A 96 9.33 10.21 2.66
C ASP A 96 9.52 11.36 1.67
N GLY A 97 10.08 12.48 2.13
CA GLY A 97 10.24 13.70 1.32
C GLY A 97 8.91 14.40 1.00
N GLY A 98 7.88 14.20 1.82
CA GLY A 98 6.55 14.79 1.64
C GLY A 98 5.68 14.14 0.57
N VAL A 99 6.08 12.96 0.09
CA VAL A 99 5.30 12.14 -0.84
C VAL A 99 5.08 10.74 -0.25
N TRP A 100 3.95 10.14 -0.60
CA TRP A 100 3.68 8.75 -0.27
C TRP A 100 4.53 7.83 -1.13
N LYS A 101 5.19 6.87 -0.48
CA LYS A 101 5.92 5.79 -1.15
C LYS A 101 5.52 4.45 -0.56
N PHE A 102 5.73 3.40 -1.34
CA PHE A 102 5.59 2.02 -0.88
C PHE A 102 6.92 1.29 -1.03
N THR A 103 7.11 0.28 -0.19
CA THR A 103 8.38 -0.44 -0.03
C THR A 103 8.23 -1.95 -0.06
N LYS A 104 7.00 -2.47 -0.10
CA LYS A 104 6.73 -3.91 -0.19
C LYS A 104 5.94 -4.19 -1.47
N TYR A 105 6.28 -5.32 -2.09
CA TYR A 105 5.69 -5.82 -3.32
C TYR A 105 5.49 -7.33 -3.16
N PRO A 106 4.64 -7.77 -2.22
CA PRO A 106 4.67 -9.18 -1.80
C PRO A 106 4.29 -10.14 -2.93
N ASP A 107 3.41 -9.71 -3.84
CA ASP A 107 3.01 -10.45 -5.04
C ASP A 107 3.66 -9.86 -6.32
N GLY A 108 4.69 -9.02 -6.18
CA GLY A 108 5.37 -8.39 -7.30
C GLY A 108 4.63 -7.21 -7.95
N ILE A 109 5.05 -6.87 -9.16
CA ILE A 109 4.49 -5.82 -10.02
C ILE A 109 4.21 -6.35 -11.42
N HIS A 110 3.35 -5.67 -12.15
CA HIS A 110 3.19 -5.84 -13.60
C HIS A 110 3.18 -4.49 -14.30
N VAL A 111 3.61 -4.48 -15.57
CA VAL A 111 3.65 -3.27 -16.41
C VAL A 111 2.56 -3.39 -17.47
N ASN A 112 1.65 -2.40 -17.53
CA ASN A 112 0.43 -2.47 -18.36
C ASN A 112 -0.40 -3.76 -18.10
N ASP A 113 -1.19 -4.17 -19.09
CA ASP A 113 -1.93 -5.45 -19.15
C ASP A 113 -0.99 -6.64 -19.48
N SER A 114 0.29 -6.56 -19.09
CA SER A 114 1.23 -7.67 -19.28
C SER A 114 0.93 -8.79 -18.28
N ASP A 115 0.86 -10.01 -18.78
CA ASP A 115 0.82 -11.24 -17.97
C ASP A 115 2.16 -11.52 -17.25
N THR A 116 3.21 -10.72 -17.52
CA THR A 116 4.52 -10.91 -16.89
C THR A 116 4.55 -10.21 -15.55
N ILE A 117 4.64 -11.01 -14.49
CA ILE A 117 4.84 -10.52 -13.12
C ILE A 117 6.33 -10.47 -12.81
N MET A 118 6.76 -9.37 -12.22
CA MET A 118 8.13 -9.10 -11.84
C MET A 118 8.25 -9.02 -10.31
N GLY A 119 9.25 -9.69 -9.75
CA GLY A 119 9.57 -9.56 -8.32
C GLY A 119 8.68 -10.36 -7.36
N GLU A 120 7.98 -11.38 -7.82
CA GLU A 120 7.21 -12.32 -6.96
C GLU A 120 8.08 -13.04 -5.93
N ASP A 121 9.40 -13.12 -6.17
CA ASP A 121 10.38 -13.68 -5.25
C ASP A 121 10.73 -12.75 -4.07
N GLY A 122 10.08 -11.58 -4.00
CA GLY A 122 10.32 -10.56 -3.00
C GLY A 122 11.55 -9.70 -3.25
N SER A 123 12.25 -9.86 -4.38
CA SER A 123 13.48 -9.12 -4.73
C SER A 123 13.30 -7.60 -4.82
N LEU A 124 12.07 -7.13 -5.00
CA LEU A 124 11.71 -5.70 -5.02
C LEU A 124 11.46 -5.13 -3.62
N THR A 125 11.32 -5.97 -2.59
CA THR A 125 11.07 -5.50 -1.22
C THR A 125 12.23 -4.63 -0.73
N GLY A 126 11.89 -3.50 -0.14
CA GLY A 126 12.81 -2.46 0.30
C GLY A 126 13.04 -1.35 -0.74
N LYS A 127 12.75 -1.60 -2.02
CA LYS A 127 12.79 -0.57 -3.07
C LYS A 127 11.65 0.42 -2.88
N LYS A 128 11.96 1.71 -2.94
CA LYS A 128 10.94 2.76 -2.81
C LYS A 128 10.34 3.11 -4.15
N SER A 129 9.02 3.16 -4.22
CA SER A 129 8.28 3.70 -5.37
C SER A 129 7.32 4.77 -4.91
N THR A 130 7.29 5.90 -5.62
CA THR A 130 6.35 6.98 -5.34
C THR A 130 4.95 6.56 -5.76
N LEU A 131 3.99 6.66 -4.84
CA LEU A 131 2.59 6.39 -5.12
C LEU A 131 2.05 7.46 -6.08
N LEU A 132 1.64 7.04 -7.27
CA LEU A 132 0.96 7.91 -8.24
C LEU A 132 -0.53 7.97 -7.92
N VAL A 133 -1.19 6.81 -7.85
CA VAL A 133 -2.62 6.69 -7.57
C VAL A 133 -2.95 5.32 -7.01
N VAL A 134 -4.01 5.25 -6.19
CA VAL A 134 -4.65 4.01 -5.75
C VAL A 134 -5.94 3.82 -6.55
N THR A 135 -6.09 2.71 -7.26
CA THR A 135 -7.29 2.38 -8.06
C THR A 135 -7.75 0.96 -7.76
N TRP A 136 -8.99 0.60 -8.06
CA TRP A 136 -9.53 -0.76 -7.87
C TRP A 136 -10.31 -1.28 -9.09
N TYR A 137 -10.32 -0.50 -10.17
CA TYR A 137 -10.73 -1.00 -11.48
C TYR A 137 -9.49 -1.63 -12.09
N GLY A 138 -9.49 -2.95 -12.26
CA GLY A 138 -8.41 -3.62 -12.99
C GLY A 138 -8.28 -2.99 -14.38
N PHE A 139 -7.08 -2.55 -14.74
CA PHE A 139 -6.70 -2.52 -16.15
C PHE A 139 -6.44 -3.99 -16.50
N CYS A 140 -7.37 -4.57 -17.27
CA CYS A 140 -7.34 -5.96 -17.72
C CYS A 140 -6.74 -6.03 -19.12
#